data_AF-A0A4Y2E9I0-F1
#
_entry.id   AF-A0A4Y2E9I0-F1
#
_cell.length_a   1.000
_cell.length_b   1.000
_cell.length_c   1.000
_cell.angle_alpha   90.00
_cell.angle_beta   90.00
_cell.angle_gamma   90.00
#
_symmetry.space_group_name_H-M   'P 1'
#
loop_
_entity.id
_entity.type
_entity.pdbx_description
1 polymer ?
#
loop_
_entity_poly.entity_id
_entity_poly.type
_entity_poly.pdbx_seq_one_letter_code
_entity_poly.pdbx_strand_id
1 'polypeptide(L)'
;MISVFSGVLAALHPVGEDPQRTSKYLPFVNELKLDTISFPRPISQIDRFENMNNVSINVFGFDGEVFPLKMESLPPGKERHVNLLLISDGEKRHYILIKNMSRLLPDLTKHNGEKFYCDFCLHRFSLKKDSEIIDSIV
;
A
#
# COMPACT_ATOMS: atom_id res chain seq x y z
N MET A 1 9.97 -0.92 14.57
CA MET A 1 9.01 0.00 13.91
C MET A 1 9.12 -0.19 12.41
N ILE A 2 8.10 -0.76 11.75
CA ILE A 2 8.02 -0.79 10.29
C ILE A 2 7.37 0.53 9.89
N SER A 3 8.16 1.43 9.31
CA SER A 3 7.69 2.73 8.85
C SER A 3 7.18 2.64 7.41
N VAL A 4 6.37 3.62 6.97
CA VAL A 4 5.94 3.78 5.56
C VAL A 4 7.09 3.56 4.59
N PHE A 5 8.26 4.08 4.93
CA PHE A 5 9.50 3.95 4.15
C PHE A 5 9.89 2.50 3.87
N SER A 6 9.88 1.64 4.89
CA SER A 6 10.22 0.22 4.74
C SER A 6 9.19 -0.52 3.89
N GLY A 7 7.90 -0.16 4.01
CA GLY A 7 6.83 -0.72 3.18
C GLY A 7 7.01 -0.36 1.71
N VAL A 8 7.34 0.89 1.42
CA VAL A 8 7.59 1.37 0.04
C VAL A 8 8.82 0.68 -0.55
N LEU A 9 9.95 0.61 0.16
CA LEU A 9 11.13 -0.13 -0.33
C LEU A 9 10.82 -1.61 -0.61
N ALA A 10 10.03 -2.25 0.27
CA ALA A 10 9.65 -3.64 0.08
C ALA A 10 8.73 -3.87 -1.13
N ALA A 11 7.89 -2.88 -1.47
CA ALA A 11 7.05 -2.91 -2.66
C ALA A 11 7.86 -2.73 -3.94
N LEU A 12 8.81 -1.80 -3.90
CA LEU A 12 9.63 -1.41 -5.05
C LEU A 12 10.74 -2.39 -5.37
N HIS A 13 11.23 -3.13 -4.36
CA HIS A 13 12.31 -4.10 -4.50
C HIS A 13 11.89 -5.44 -3.88
N PRO A 14 10.93 -6.17 -4.48
CA PRO A 14 10.43 -7.41 -3.91
C PRO A 14 11.55 -8.44 -3.76
N VAL A 15 11.64 -9.06 -2.59
CA VAL A 15 12.62 -10.11 -2.28
C VAL A 15 11.88 -11.42 -2.08
N GLY A 16 12.42 -12.51 -2.66
CA GLY A 16 11.86 -13.86 -2.53
C GLY A 16 12.02 -14.44 -1.12
N GLU A 17 13.26 -14.61 -0.67
CA GLU A 17 13.55 -15.18 0.65
C GLU A 17 13.62 -14.10 1.73
N ASP A 18 13.15 -14.40 2.94
CA ASP A 18 13.19 -13.50 4.11
C ASP A 18 12.87 -12.02 3.85
N PRO A 19 11.73 -11.68 3.23
CA PRO A 19 11.36 -10.30 2.92
C PRO A 19 11.16 -9.43 4.19
N GLN A 20 11.04 -10.03 5.37
CA GLN A 20 10.97 -9.33 6.65
C GLN A 20 12.33 -8.71 7.07
N ARG A 21 13.45 -9.12 6.45
CA ARG A 21 14.79 -8.65 6.82
C ARG A 21 15.08 -7.27 6.23
N THR A 22 15.04 -6.24 7.08
CA THR A 22 15.33 -4.85 6.72
C THR A 22 16.70 -4.65 6.06
N SER A 23 17.69 -5.46 6.43
CA SER A 23 19.05 -5.40 5.86
C SER A 23 19.07 -5.59 4.34
N LYS A 24 18.11 -6.32 3.77
CA LYS A 24 18.03 -6.56 2.32
C LYS A 24 17.62 -5.31 1.55
N TYR A 25 17.02 -4.33 2.22
CA TYR A 25 16.54 -3.09 1.62
C TYR A 25 17.50 -1.92 1.82
N LEU A 26 18.53 -2.08 2.66
CA LEU A 26 19.55 -1.06 2.91
C LEU A 26 20.19 -0.48 1.63
N PRO A 27 20.52 -1.28 0.59
CA PRO A 27 21.13 -0.75 -0.63
C PRO A 27 20.24 0.26 -1.38
N PHE A 28 18.92 0.10 -1.27
CA PHE A 28 17.93 0.89 -1.99
C PHE A 28 17.46 2.13 -1.22
N VAL A 29 17.93 2.30 0.04
CA VAL A 29 17.53 3.42 0.90
C VAL A 29 17.76 4.78 0.23
N ASN A 30 18.88 4.90 -0.48
CA ASN A 30 19.29 6.15 -1.14
C ASN A 30 18.51 6.44 -2.44
N GLU A 31 17.71 5.51 -2.95
CA GLU A 31 16.83 5.75 -4.11
C GLU A 31 15.63 6.61 -3.75
N LEU A 32 15.24 6.63 -2.46
CA LEU A 32 14.13 7.42 -1.97
C LEU A 32 14.62 8.75 -1.39
N LYS A 33 13.99 9.83 -1.83
CA LYS A 33 14.20 11.18 -1.29
C LYS A 33 13.49 11.29 0.06
N LEU A 34 14.28 11.34 1.13
CA LEU A 34 13.83 11.47 2.52
C LEU A 34 14.11 12.86 3.11
N ASP A 35 14.79 13.71 2.34
CA ASP A 35 15.45 14.94 2.76
C ASP A 35 14.43 16.03 3.13
N THR A 36 13.71 15.87 4.25
CA THR A 36 12.89 16.87 5.00
C THR A 36 11.83 16.23 5.90
N ILE A 37 11.82 14.90 6.09
CA ILE A 37 10.67 14.22 6.68
C ILE A 37 11.01 13.63 8.05
N SER A 38 10.30 14.09 9.08
CA SER A 38 10.39 13.57 10.45
C SER A 38 9.67 12.22 10.57
N PHE A 39 10.26 11.27 11.28
CA PHE A 39 9.64 9.99 11.62
C PHE A 39 9.05 10.02 13.03
N PRO A 40 7.93 9.32 13.30
CA PRO A 40 7.07 8.56 12.38
C PRO A 40 6.24 9.48 11.46
N ARG A 41 6.05 9.09 10.19
CA ARG A 41 5.31 9.91 9.22
C ARG A 41 3.83 9.97 9.59
N PRO A 42 3.27 11.15 9.87
CA PRO A 42 1.82 11.32 9.87
C PRO A 42 1.29 11.13 8.45
N ILE A 43 0.04 10.66 8.32
CA ILE A 43 -0.62 10.45 7.03
C ILE A 43 -0.60 11.73 6.18
N SER A 44 -0.69 12.90 6.82
CA SER A 44 -0.62 14.22 6.17
C SER A 44 0.69 14.52 5.44
N GLN A 45 1.78 13.82 5.74
CA GLN A 45 3.06 13.97 5.05
C GLN A 45 3.25 12.96 3.90
N ILE A 46 2.30 12.05 3.69
CA ILE A 46 2.40 11.04 2.63
C ILE A 46 2.29 11.72 1.25
N ASP A 47 1.39 12.67 1.04
CA ASP A 47 1.26 13.39 -0.24
C ASP A 47 2.58 14.02 -0.70
N ARG A 48 3.30 14.64 0.23
CA ARG A 48 4.63 15.20 -0.04
C ARG A 48 5.62 14.11 -0.45
N PHE A 49 5.58 12.95 0.22
CA PHE A 49 6.43 11.82 -0.12
C PHE A 49 6.11 11.24 -1.50
N GLU A 50 4.83 11.08 -1.84
CA GLU A 50 4.34 10.63 -3.14
C GLU A 50 4.92 11.51 -4.25
N ASN A 51 4.79 12.84 -4.10
CA ASN A 51 5.31 13.82 -5.06
C ASN A 51 6.83 13.79 -5.19
N MET A 52 7.57 13.68 -4.07
CA MET A 52 9.03 13.68 -4.09
C MET A 52 9.62 12.43 -4.76
N ASN A 53 8.95 11.28 -4.61
CA ASN A 53 9.44 9.99 -5.04
C ASN A 53 8.74 9.45 -6.29
N ASN A 54 7.71 10.14 -6.78
CA ASN A 54 6.89 9.71 -7.91
C ASN A 54 6.30 8.30 -7.69
N VAL A 55 5.72 8.09 -6.50
CA VAL A 55 5.10 6.83 -6.05
C VAL A 55 3.69 7.16 -5.58
N SER A 56 2.67 6.39 -5.99
CA SER A 56 1.32 6.46 -5.44
C SER A 56 1.19 5.52 -4.25
N ILE A 57 0.55 5.99 -3.16
CA ILE A 57 0.43 5.26 -1.90
C ILE A 57 -0.99 5.33 -1.39
N ASN A 58 -1.60 4.15 -1.29
CA ASN A 58 -2.80 3.93 -0.53
C ASN A 58 -2.49 3.47 0.88
N VAL A 59 -3.26 3.98 1.82
CA VAL A 59 -3.23 3.55 3.21
C VAL A 59 -4.63 3.09 3.59
N PHE A 60 -4.72 1.86 4.05
CA PHE A 60 -5.93 1.24 4.58
C PHE A 60 -5.82 1.08 6.09
N GLY A 61 -6.92 1.22 6.80
CA GLY A 61 -7.08 0.86 8.20
C GLY A 61 -7.69 -0.53 8.33
N PHE A 62 -7.61 -1.08 9.54
CA PHE A 62 -8.31 -2.30 9.91
C PHE A 62 -8.96 -2.14 11.28
N ASP A 63 -10.28 -2.32 11.33
CA ASP A 63 -11.07 -2.39 12.56
C ASP A 63 -12.24 -3.36 12.34
N GLY A 64 -11.94 -4.66 12.43
CA GLY A 64 -12.88 -5.73 12.05
C GLY A 64 -13.04 -5.91 10.54
N GLU A 65 -13.01 -4.81 9.78
CA GLU A 65 -12.99 -4.75 8.33
C GLU A 65 -11.90 -3.80 7.82
N VAL A 66 -11.49 -3.99 6.56
CA VAL A 66 -10.50 -3.12 5.90
C VAL A 66 -11.22 -1.92 5.31
N PHE A 67 -10.73 -0.72 5.60
CA PHE A 67 -11.33 0.52 5.11
C PHE A 67 -10.25 1.51 4.63
N PRO A 68 -10.58 2.40 3.69
CA PRO A 68 -9.63 3.38 3.20
C PRO A 68 -9.34 4.49 4.24
N LEU A 69 -8.06 4.75 4.52
CA LEU A 69 -7.62 5.85 5.38
C LEU A 69 -7.07 7.03 4.58
N LYS A 70 -6.33 6.74 3.52
CA LYS A 70 -5.82 7.69 2.55
C LYS A 70 -5.76 7.01 1.20
N MET A 71 -6.24 7.71 0.18
CA MET A 71 -6.02 7.34 -1.21
C MET A 71 -4.87 8.14 -1.80
N GLU A 72 -4.27 7.64 -2.86
CA GLU A 72 -3.21 8.36 -3.57
C GLU A 72 -3.69 9.78 -3.96
N SER A 73 -2.78 10.74 -3.87
CA SER A 73 -3.06 12.13 -4.28
C SER A 73 -2.61 12.42 -5.72
N LEU A 74 -1.93 11.46 -6.35
CA LEU A 74 -1.36 11.59 -7.68
C LEU A 74 -2.34 11.09 -8.75
N PRO A 75 -2.29 11.64 -9.98
CA PRO A 75 -3.12 11.15 -11.09
C PRO A 75 -2.85 9.66 -11.39
N PRO A 76 -3.86 8.92 -11.90
CA PRO A 76 -3.69 7.55 -12.36
C PRO A 76 -2.59 7.42 -13.43
N GLY A 77 -1.98 6.23 -13.50
CA GLY A 77 -0.94 5.92 -14.50
C GLY A 77 0.51 6.09 -14.00
N LYS A 78 0.74 6.18 -12.70
CA LYS A 78 2.10 6.02 -12.13
C LYS A 78 2.49 4.55 -12.12
N GLU A 79 3.68 4.25 -12.63
CA GLU A 79 4.23 2.88 -12.69
C GLU A 79 4.48 2.25 -11.31
N ARG A 80 4.53 3.07 -10.25
CA ARG A 80 4.94 2.65 -8.90
C ARG A 80 3.82 2.94 -7.90
N HIS A 81 2.86 2.03 -7.80
CA HIS A 81 1.76 2.08 -6.84
C HIS A 81 2.01 1.14 -5.64
N VAL A 82 1.68 1.59 -4.43
CA VAL A 82 1.92 0.87 -3.17
C VAL A 82 0.69 0.91 -2.27
N ASN A 83 0.15 -0.26 -1.94
CA ASN A 83 -0.91 -0.42 -0.95
C ASN A 83 -0.33 -0.74 0.44
N LEU A 84 -0.65 0.06 1.46
CA LEU A 84 -0.21 -0.13 2.83
C LEU A 84 -1.40 -0.35 3.77
N LEU A 85 -1.27 -1.26 4.72
CA LEU A 85 -2.19 -1.43 5.85
C LEU A 85 -1.59 -0.78 7.10
N LEU A 86 -2.34 0.09 7.75
CA LEU A 86 -2.00 0.70 9.03
C LEU A 86 -2.73 -0.03 10.16
N ILE A 87 -1.96 -0.71 11.01
CA ILE A 87 -2.47 -1.31 12.24
C ILE A 87 -2.02 -0.45 13.42
N SER A 88 -2.96 -0.13 14.31
CA SER A 88 -2.69 0.63 15.54
C SER A 88 -2.89 -0.26 16.76
N ASP A 89 -1.91 -0.23 17.67
CA ASP A 89 -1.96 -0.90 18.98
C ASP A 89 -1.60 0.13 20.05
N GLY A 90 -2.63 0.77 20.60
CA GLY A 90 -2.47 1.95 21.46
C GLY A 90 -1.76 3.10 20.74
N GLU A 91 -0.61 3.52 21.25
CA GLU A 91 0.23 4.56 20.63
C GLU A 91 1.11 4.05 19.49
N LYS A 92 1.25 2.72 19.35
CA LYS A 92 2.09 2.13 18.32
C LYS A 92 1.34 2.04 17.01
N ARG A 93 2.00 2.48 15.94
CA ARG A 93 1.49 2.43 14.57
C ARG A 93 2.43 1.60 13.71
N HIS A 94 1.87 0.65 12.98
CA HIS A 94 2.59 -0.27 12.12
C HIS A 94 2.05 -0.18 10.70
N TYR A 95 2.92 0.18 9.76
CA TYR A 95 2.62 0.10 8.33
C TYR A 95 3.07 -1.25 7.80
N ILE A 96 2.19 -1.92 7.06
CA ILE A 96 2.41 -3.25 6.49
C ILE A 96 2.15 -3.17 5.00
N LEU A 97 3.02 -3.76 4.18
CA LEU A 97 2.81 -3.84 2.74
C LEU A 97 1.69 -4.83 2.41
N ILE A 98 0.69 -4.39 1.66
CA ILE A 98 -0.33 -5.25 1.08
C ILE A 98 0.17 -5.72 -0.29
N LYS A 99 0.54 -7.00 -0.38
CA LYS A 99 1.01 -7.61 -1.64
C LYS A 99 -0.13 -8.05 -2.57
N ASN A 100 -1.31 -8.30 -2.01
CA ASN A 100 -2.46 -8.81 -2.74
C ASN A 100 -3.74 -8.46 -1.97
N MET A 101 -4.55 -7.53 -2.51
CA MET A 101 -5.80 -7.09 -1.88
C MET A 101 -6.82 -8.23 -1.79
N SER A 102 -6.92 -9.08 -2.80
CA SER A 102 -7.84 -10.23 -2.82
C SER A 102 -7.59 -11.25 -1.72
N ARG A 103 -6.34 -11.36 -1.22
CA ARG A 103 -6.00 -12.21 -0.06
C ARG A 103 -6.29 -11.53 1.28
N LEU A 104 -6.18 -10.22 1.33
CA LEU A 104 -6.44 -9.45 2.54
C LEU A 104 -7.94 -9.36 2.83
N LEU A 105 -8.75 -9.15 1.78
CA LEU A 105 -10.18 -8.97 1.91
C LEU A 105 -10.90 -10.32 2.03
N PRO A 106 -11.64 -10.56 3.13
CA PRO A 106 -12.31 -11.83 3.36
C PRO A 106 -13.42 -12.07 2.33
N ASP A 107 -13.77 -13.34 2.14
CA ASP A 107 -14.87 -13.70 1.24
C ASP A 107 -16.22 -13.36 1.88
N LEU A 108 -16.96 -12.45 1.24
CA LEU A 108 -18.34 -12.15 1.59
C LEU A 108 -19.33 -13.21 1.08
N THR A 109 -18.85 -14.17 0.27
CA THR A 109 -19.67 -15.20 -0.37
C THR A 109 -19.09 -16.60 -0.15
N LYS A 110 -19.80 -17.66 -0.55
CA LYS A 110 -19.31 -19.05 -0.50
C LYS A 110 -18.57 -19.48 -1.77
N HIS A 111 -18.22 -18.53 -2.65
CA HIS A 111 -17.73 -18.82 -3.98
C HIS A 111 -16.20 -18.91 -4.02
N ASN A 112 -15.68 -20.06 -4.46
CA ASN A 112 -14.25 -20.40 -4.45
C ASN A 112 -13.46 -19.87 -5.67
N GLY A 113 -14.04 -18.99 -6.48
CA GLY A 113 -13.34 -18.38 -7.61
C GLY A 113 -12.33 -17.31 -7.19
N GLU A 114 -11.37 -17.03 -8.08
CA GLU A 114 -10.47 -15.87 -7.96
C GLU A 114 -11.28 -14.57 -7.95
N LYS A 115 -10.81 -13.59 -7.18
CA LYS A 115 -11.51 -12.33 -6.95
C LYS A 115 -10.57 -11.19 -7.24
N PHE A 116 -11.14 -10.11 -7.73
CA PHE A 116 -10.44 -8.87 -8.00
C PHE A 116 -11.13 -7.77 -7.24
N TYR A 117 -10.35 -6.84 -6.70
CA TYR A 117 -10.88 -5.70 -5.95
C TYR A 117 -10.25 -4.45 -6.53
N CYS A 118 -11.06 -3.42 -6.72
CA CYS A 118 -10.55 -2.09 -7.01
C CYS A 118 -9.86 -1.56 -5.74
N ASP A 119 -8.63 -1.09 -5.88
CA ASP A 119 -7.83 -0.62 -4.74
C ASP A 119 -8.42 0.67 -4.14
N PHE A 120 -9.18 1.45 -4.92
CA PHE A 120 -9.79 2.71 -4.47
C PHE A 120 -11.11 2.53 -3.72
N CYS A 121 -12.06 1.82 -4.33
CA CYS A 121 -13.41 1.70 -3.79
C CYS A 121 -13.67 0.37 -3.06
N LEU A 122 -12.70 -0.55 -3.05
CA LEU A 122 -12.80 -1.89 -2.48
C LEU A 122 -13.96 -2.72 -3.04
N HIS A 123 -14.51 -2.31 -4.19
CA HIS A 123 -15.56 -3.04 -4.88
C HIS A 123 -14.99 -4.32 -5.47
N ARG A 124 -15.75 -5.41 -5.37
CA ARG A 124 -15.35 -6.73 -5.85
C ARG A 124 -15.80 -6.96 -7.30
N PHE A 125 -14.90 -7.51 -8.11
CA PHE A 125 -15.16 -7.91 -9.48
C PHE A 125 -14.89 -9.40 -9.69
N SER A 126 -15.64 -10.00 -10.61
CA SER A 126 -15.48 -11.40 -11.02
C SER A 126 -14.37 -11.57 -12.06
N LEU A 127 -14.01 -10.51 -12.79
CA LEU A 127 -12.98 -10.52 -13.82
C LEU A 127 -11.93 -9.44 -13.53
N LYS A 128 -10.66 -9.78 -13.78
CA LYS A 128 -9.51 -8.88 -13.55
C LYS A 128 -9.62 -7.57 -14.34
N LYS A 129 -10.03 -7.70 -15.60
CA LYS A 129 -10.18 -6.57 -16.53
C LYS A 129 -11.12 -5.48 -16.01
N ASP A 130 -12.16 -5.87 -15.28
CA ASP A 130 -13.17 -4.92 -14.78
C ASP A 130 -12.61 -4.05 -13.65
N SER A 131 -11.74 -4.62 -12.81
CA SER A 131 -10.99 -3.88 -11.78
C SER A 131 -10.02 -2.89 -12.40
N GLU A 132 -9.21 -3.35 -13.37
CA GLU A 132 -8.18 -2.54 -14.04
C GLU A 132 -8.78 -1.33 -14.80
N ILE A 133 -9.99 -1.49 -15.36
CA ILE A 133 -10.70 -0.39 -16.02
C ILE A 133 -11.06 0.70 -15.02
N ILE A 134 -11.58 0.33 -13.85
CA ILE A 134 -11.97 1.32 -12.83
C ILE A 134 -10.73 2.01 -12.25
N ASP A 135 -9.66 1.27 -12.02
CA ASP A 135 -8.38 1.83 -11.57
C ASP A 135 -7.75 2.80 -12.60
N SER A 136 -8.20 2.78 -13.87
CA SER A 136 -7.75 3.70 -14.94
C SER A 136 -8.61 4.95 -15.12
N ILE A 137 -9.79 5.00 -14.50
CA ILE A 137 -10.79 6.08 -14.67
C ILE A 137 -10.86 7.00 -13.44
N VAL A 138 -10.47 6.51 -12.27
CA VAL A 138 -10.34 7.27 -11.01
C VAL A 138 -8.97 7.92 -10.96
#